data_AF-A0A0A3A7Z6-F1
#
_entry.id   AF-A0A0A3A7Z6-F1
#
_cell.length_a   1.000
_cell.length_b   1.000
_cell.length_c   1.000
_cell.angle_alpha   90.00
_cell.angle_beta   90.00
_cell.angle_gamma   90.00
#
_symmetry.space_group_name_H-M   'P 1'
#
loop_
_entity.id
_entity.type
_entity.pdbx_description
1 polymer ?
#
loop_
_entity_poly.entity_id
_entity_poly.type
_entity_poly.pdbx_seq_one_letter_code
_entity_poly.pdbx_strand_id
1 'polypeptide(L)'
;MVTNDELHDLLYSIPKDVDYTTIIEELDFQDMPPERINKLLDIINHENFFKFHDTLKAAGILCSIGIDKGFEYIKDLILNKKYNNDGRGELSNEDYEYLLYVIKSYLTSQSTFGNEIKARGKIYPCVKEIIRLSKVKKISISRFYWIIDEMKYDEYIPLIKDYLMYIIHDYNNRYWDIYDASTLLLKLDPKFVIELFNRNNLLLSDFKLSISDLPNN
;
A
#
# COMPACT_ATOMS: atom_id res chain seq x y z
N MET A 1 14.59 -24.72 13.28
CA MET A 1 14.83 -23.84 12.12
C MET A 1 14.14 -24.48 10.94
N VAL A 2 13.31 -23.71 10.24
CA VAL A 2 12.60 -24.15 9.02
C VAL A 2 13.65 -24.32 7.91
N THR A 3 13.58 -25.39 7.14
CA THR A 3 14.45 -25.57 5.96
C THR A 3 14.09 -24.58 4.86
N ASN A 4 14.96 -24.34 3.88
CA ASN A 4 14.65 -23.42 2.77
C ASN A 4 13.43 -23.88 1.96
N ASP A 5 13.27 -25.19 1.75
CA ASP A 5 12.13 -25.75 1.00
C ASP A 5 10.84 -25.59 1.80
N GLU A 6 10.86 -25.90 3.11
CA GLU A 6 9.71 -25.67 3.99
C GLU A 6 9.34 -24.18 4.10
N LEU A 7 10.33 -23.29 4.06
CA LEU A 7 10.10 -21.83 4.07
C LEU A 7 9.46 -21.38 2.77
N HIS A 8 9.93 -21.89 1.63
CA HIS A 8 9.33 -21.59 0.34
C HIS A 8 7.88 -22.07 0.28
N ASP A 9 7.61 -23.30 0.72
CA ASP A 9 6.25 -23.85 0.78
C ASP A 9 5.33 -23.08 1.72
N LEU A 10 5.86 -22.60 2.85
CA LEU A 10 5.15 -21.76 3.80
C LEU A 10 4.72 -20.42 3.20
N LEU A 11 5.58 -19.81 2.39
CA LEU A 11 5.39 -18.45 1.88
C LEU A 11 4.71 -18.37 0.51
N TYR A 12 4.61 -19.47 -0.24
CA TYR A 12 4.14 -19.43 -1.63
C TYR A 12 3.18 -20.55 -2.04
N SER A 13 3.19 -21.71 -1.38
CA SER A 13 2.37 -22.85 -1.81
C SER A 13 0.93 -22.75 -1.30
N ILE A 14 -0.05 -23.04 -2.15
CA ILE A 14 -1.49 -23.04 -1.82
C ILE A 14 -1.88 -24.38 -1.17
N PRO A 15 -2.75 -24.41 -0.12
CA PRO A 15 -3.30 -25.66 0.41
C PRO A 15 -4.02 -26.48 -0.67
N LYS A 16 -3.90 -27.81 -0.62
CA LYS A 16 -4.35 -28.71 -1.71
C LYS A 16 -5.85 -28.62 -2.04
N ASP A 17 -6.66 -28.27 -1.04
CA ASP A 17 -8.12 -28.24 -1.17
C ASP A 17 -8.65 -26.87 -1.65
N VAL A 18 -7.75 -25.94 -2.00
CA VAL A 18 -8.09 -24.60 -2.52
C VAL A 18 -7.83 -24.55 -4.02
N ASP A 19 -8.85 -24.20 -4.80
CA ASP A 19 -8.78 -24.13 -6.27
C ASP A 19 -9.14 -22.75 -6.88
N TYR A 20 -9.55 -21.79 -6.06
CA TYR A 20 -10.00 -20.47 -6.53
C TYR A 20 -8.87 -19.45 -6.70
N THR A 21 -7.66 -19.71 -6.17
CA THR A 21 -6.51 -18.81 -6.29
C THR A 21 -5.19 -19.58 -6.38
N THR A 22 -4.19 -18.93 -6.99
CA THR A 22 -2.78 -19.35 -6.98
C THR A 22 -1.91 -18.43 -6.12
N ILE A 23 -2.50 -17.44 -5.44
CA ILE A 23 -1.80 -16.42 -4.66
C ILE A 23 -2.15 -16.62 -3.19
N ILE A 24 -1.14 -16.88 -2.36
CA ILE A 24 -1.35 -17.22 -0.95
C ILE A 24 -2.00 -16.08 -0.14
N GLU A 25 -1.76 -14.83 -0.53
CA GLU A 25 -2.41 -13.68 0.10
C GLU A 25 -3.89 -13.51 -0.26
N GLU A 26 -4.39 -14.22 -1.26
CA GLU A 26 -5.83 -14.21 -1.60
C GLU A 26 -6.62 -15.28 -0.86
N LEU A 27 -5.97 -16.07 -0.01
CA LEU A 27 -6.65 -17.08 0.81
C LEU A 27 -7.54 -16.43 1.87
N ASP A 28 -8.72 -17.01 2.06
CA ASP A 28 -9.55 -16.72 3.21
C ASP A 28 -8.92 -17.28 4.49
N PHE A 29 -9.22 -16.64 5.63
CA PHE A 29 -8.71 -17.05 6.93
C PHE A 29 -8.98 -18.54 7.26
N GLN A 30 -10.16 -19.04 6.88
CA GLN A 30 -10.57 -20.43 7.13
C GLN A 30 -9.78 -21.47 6.32
N ASP A 31 -9.21 -21.06 5.19
CA ASP A 31 -8.44 -21.91 4.30
C ASP A 31 -6.95 -21.98 4.71
N MET A 32 -6.53 -21.14 5.64
CA MET A 32 -5.15 -21.11 6.14
C MET A 32 -4.96 -22.13 7.28
N PRO A 33 -4.10 -23.15 7.13
CA PRO A 33 -3.87 -24.13 8.19
C PRO A 33 -3.33 -23.45 9.47
N PRO A 34 -3.84 -23.77 10.67
CA PRO A 34 -3.38 -23.15 11.92
C PRO A 34 -1.88 -23.32 12.17
N GLU A 35 -1.31 -24.46 11.81
CA GLU A 35 0.15 -24.69 11.90
C GLU A 35 0.94 -23.71 11.01
N ARG A 36 0.40 -23.39 9.83
CA ARG A 36 1.01 -22.42 8.92
C ARG A 36 1.01 -21.04 9.54
N ILE A 37 -0.12 -20.61 10.11
CA ILE A 37 -0.23 -19.33 10.82
C ILE A 37 0.80 -19.24 11.94
N ASN A 38 0.94 -20.28 12.75
CA ASN A 38 1.94 -20.32 13.84
C ASN A 38 3.36 -20.16 13.31
N LYS A 39 3.71 -20.85 12.23
CA LYS A 39 5.04 -20.72 11.59
C LYS A 39 5.29 -19.32 11.02
N LEU A 40 4.28 -18.69 10.42
CA LEU A 40 4.38 -17.30 9.96
C LEU A 40 4.59 -16.32 11.12
N LEU A 41 3.88 -16.53 12.23
CA LEU A 41 4.08 -15.73 13.45
C LEU A 41 5.49 -15.94 14.04
N ASP A 42 6.01 -17.16 14.00
CA ASP A 42 7.38 -17.45 14.44
C ASP A 42 8.42 -16.73 13.58
N ILE A 43 8.21 -16.63 12.26
CA ILE A 43 9.08 -15.83 11.37
C ILE A 43 9.12 -14.37 11.83
N ILE A 44 7.96 -13.77 12.11
CA ILE A 44 7.91 -12.37 12.59
C ILE A 44 8.57 -12.22 13.96
N ASN A 45 8.31 -13.12 14.90
CA ASN A 45 8.86 -13.02 16.25
C ASN A 45 10.39 -13.26 16.29
N HIS A 46 10.93 -13.94 15.28
CA HIS A 46 12.34 -14.29 15.17
C HIS A 46 12.96 -13.73 13.87
N GLU A 47 12.51 -12.55 13.44
CA GLU A 47 12.87 -11.92 12.16
C GLU A 47 14.37 -11.83 11.87
N ASN A 48 15.22 -11.78 12.91
CA ASN A 48 16.68 -11.68 12.79
C ASN A 48 17.31 -12.95 12.23
N PHE A 49 16.58 -14.06 12.20
CA PHE A 49 17.02 -15.34 11.65
C PHE A 49 16.55 -15.56 10.20
N PHE A 50 15.75 -14.65 9.64
CA PHE A 50 15.17 -14.76 8.31
C PHE A 50 15.62 -13.61 7.40
N LYS A 51 15.55 -13.81 6.08
CA LYS A 51 15.80 -12.71 5.15
C LYS A 51 14.66 -11.71 5.24
N PHE A 52 14.97 -10.44 4.96
CA PHE A 52 14.00 -9.36 5.02
C PHE A 52 12.72 -9.65 4.20
N HIS A 53 12.88 -10.07 2.93
CA HIS A 53 11.73 -10.33 2.07
C HIS A 53 10.91 -11.55 2.52
N ASP A 54 11.53 -12.54 3.17
CA ASP A 54 10.81 -13.67 3.74
C ASP A 54 9.93 -13.21 4.92
N THR A 55 10.47 -12.37 5.81
CA THR A 55 9.71 -11.77 6.92
C THR A 55 8.62 -10.83 6.41
N LEU A 56 8.93 -10.01 5.41
CA LEU A 56 7.97 -9.09 4.78
C LEU A 56 6.83 -9.85 4.10
N LYS A 57 7.13 -10.95 3.40
CA LYS A 57 6.15 -11.85 2.81
C LYS A 57 5.28 -12.50 3.88
N ALA A 58 5.88 -13.04 4.95
CA ALA A 58 5.15 -13.63 6.07
C ALA A 58 4.17 -12.63 6.71
N ALA A 59 4.60 -11.39 6.92
CA ALA A 59 3.74 -10.32 7.43
C ALA A 59 2.61 -9.96 6.47
N GLY A 60 2.87 -9.92 5.16
CA GLY A 60 1.86 -9.69 4.14
C GLY A 60 0.77 -10.76 4.13
N ILE A 61 1.15 -12.04 4.22
CA ILE A 61 0.21 -13.17 4.32
C ILE A 61 -0.64 -13.04 5.59
N LEU A 62 -0.02 -12.75 6.73
CA LEU A 62 -0.76 -12.56 7.98
C LEU A 62 -1.73 -11.37 7.91
N CYS A 63 -1.34 -10.28 7.25
CA CYS A 63 -2.22 -9.14 6.98
C CYS A 63 -3.43 -9.51 6.12
N SER A 64 -3.23 -10.30 5.07
CA SER A 64 -4.29 -10.62 4.11
C SER A 64 -5.38 -11.50 4.72
N ILE A 65 -5.05 -12.31 5.73
CA ILE A 65 -6.01 -13.09 6.52
C ILE A 65 -6.47 -12.37 7.80
N GLY A 66 -6.14 -11.09 7.97
CA GLY A 66 -6.64 -10.25 9.07
C GLY A 66 -5.95 -10.44 10.42
N ILE A 67 -4.73 -10.97 10.46
CA ILE A 67 -3.96 -11.11 11.70
C ILE A 67 -3.17 -9.83 12.00
N ASP A 68 -3.57 -9.15 13.07
CA ASP A 68 -3.01 -7.88 13.53
C ASP A 68 -1.49 -7.88 13.67
N LYS A 69 -0.89 -8.98 14.13
CA LYS A 69 0.56 -9.09 14.35
C LYS A 69 1.37 -8.87 13.07
N GLY A 70 0.85 -9.30 11.92
CA GLY A 70 1.45 -9.00 10.62
C GLY A 70 1.48 -7.49 10.37
N PHE A 71 0.36 -6.81 10.62
CA PHE A 71 0.26 -5.38 10.39
C PHE A 71 1.10 -4.55 11.37
N GLU A 72 1.25 -4.98 12.62
CA GLU A 72 2.14 -4.31 13.57
C GLU A 72 3.60 -4.30 13.07
N TYR A 73 4.07 -5.38 12.45
CA TYR A 73 5.38 -5.42 11.81
C TYR A 73 5.49 -4.44 10.63
N ILE A 74 4.47 -4.39 9.76
CA ILE A 74 4.39 -3.46 8.63
C ILE A 74 4.42 -1.99 9.10
N LYS A 75 3.66 -1.69 10.15
CA LYS A 75 3.63 -0.36 10.77
C LYS A 75 5.00 0.05 11.30
N ASP A 76 5.70 -0.86 11.99
CA ASP A 76 7.05 -0.58 12.49
C ASP A 76 8.06 -0.38 11.36
N LEU A 77 7.96 -1.13 10.26
CA LEU A 77 8.80 -0.91 9.09
C LEU A 77 8.62 0.51 8.52
N ILE A 78 7.37 0.97 8.38
CA ILE A 78 7.06 2.26 7.76
C ILE A 78 7.38 3.43 8.70
N LEU A 79 6.87 3.37 9.93
CA LEU A 79 6.90 4.52 10.85
C LEU A 79 8.20 4.60 11.65
N ASN A 80 8.73 3.45 12.09
CA ASN A 80 9.93 3.38 12.92
C ASN A 80 11.20 3.14 12.09
N LYS A 81 11.06 3.04 10.75
CA LYS A 81 12.15 2.82 9.80
C LYS A 81 13.07 1.69 10.21
N LYS A 82 12.48 0.60 10.70
CA LYS A 82 13.19 -0.55 11.26
C LYS A 82 14.27 -1.10 10.33
N TYR A 83 14.08 -1.00 9.01
CA TYR A 83 15.06 -1.36 7.98
C TYR A 83 16.41 -0.62 8.08
N ASN A 84 16.44 0.60 8.63
CA ASN A 84 17.68 1.37 8.79
C ASN A 84 18.59 0.81 9.90
N ASN A 85 18.02 0.18 10.93
CA ASN A 85 18.78 -0.31 12.08
C ASN A 85 19.56 -1.59 11.77
N ASP A 86 19.19 -2.28 10.70
CA ASP A 86 19.75 -3.58 10.34
C ASP A 86 20.80 -3.50 9.23
N GLY A 87 21.24 -2.29 8.85
CA GLY A 87 22.26 -2.08 7.81
C GLY A 87 21.80 -2.42 6.38
N ARG A 88 20.48 -2.60 6.18
CA ARG A 88 19.88 -3.13 4.94
C ARG A 88 19.72 -2.07 3.82
N GLY A 89 20.08 -0.82 4.09
CA GLY A 89 19.84 0.29 3.15
C GLY A 89 18.38 0.73 3.13
N GLU A 90 18.03 1.62 2.21
CA GLU A 90 16.66 2.11 2.07
C GLU A 90 15.76 1.11 1.33
N LEU A 91 14.46 1.08 1.65
CA LEU A 91 13.47 0.32 0.88
C LEU A 91 13.43 0.76 -0.59
N SER A 92 13.30 -0.22 -1.49
CA SER A 92 13.12 0.00 -2.92
C SER A 92 11.70 0.46 -3.27
N ASN A 93 11.49 0.93 -4.51
CA ASN A 93 10.13 1.27 -4.98
C ASN A 93 9.20 0.04 -4.97
N GLU A 94 9.70 -1.13 -5.33
CA GLU A 94 8.95 -2.40 -5.30
C GLU A 94 8.49 -2.75 -3.89
N ASP A 95 9.34 -2.50 -2.88
CA ASP A 95 8.96 -2.68 -1.47
C ASP A 95 7.79 -1.77 -1.08
N TYR A 96 7.80 -0.51 -1.47
CA TYR A 96 6.69 0.40 -1.18
C TYR A 96 5.40 0.01 -1.92
N GLU A 97 5.50 -0.45 -3.16
CA GLU A 97 4.33 -0.98 -3.88
C GLU A 97 3.74 -2.19 -3.17
N TYR A 98 4.60 -3.10 -2.69
CA TYR A 98 4.18 -4.24 -1.89
C TYR A 98 3.56 -3.81 -0.56
N LEU A 99 4.14 -2.83 0.15
CA LEU A 99 3.59 -2.30 1.39
C LEU A 99 2.18 -1.70 1.18
N LEU A 100 1.95 -0.99 0.09
CA LEU A 100 0.62 -0.47 -0.27
C LEU A 100 -0.38 -1.61 -0.53
N TYR A 101 0.05 -2.68 -1.21
CA TYR A 101 -0.77 -3.89 -1.39
C TYR A 101 -1.10 -4.56 -0.05
N VAL A 102 -0.14 -4.67 0.86
CA VAL A 102 -0.36 -5.27 2.19
C VAL A 102 -1.31 -4.42 3.04
N ILE A 103 -1.19 -3.08 2.98
CA ILE A 103 -2.13 -2.16 3.65
C ILE A 103 -3.56 -2.37 3.12
N LYS A 104 -3.73 -2.49 1.79
CA LYS A 104 -5.03 -2.80 1.18
C LYS A 104 -5.59 -4.12 1.70
N SER A 105 -4.78 -5.18 1.64
CA SER A 105 -5.19 -6.52 2.05
C SER A 105 -5.59 -6.58 3.53
N TYR A 106 -4.85 -5.87 4.40
CA TYR A 106 -5.20 -5.74 5.82
C TYR A 106 -6.52 -5.00 6.02
N LEU A 107 -6.75 -3.87 5.33
CA LEU A 107 -8.01 -3.15 5.46
C LEU A 107 -9.20 -4.01 4.98
N THR A 108 -9.07 -4.66 3.82
CA THR A 108 -10.10 -5.54 3.26
C THR A 108 -10.46 -6.67 4.21
N SER A 109 -9.47 -7.38 4.75
CA SER A 109 -9.73 -8.47 5.70
C SER A 109 -10.37 -7.98 7.00
N GLN A 110 -9.90 -6.86 7.55
CA GLN A 110 -10.51 -6.26 8.74
C GLN A 110 -11.95 -5.79 8.49
N SER A 111 -12.27 -5.25 7.30
CA SER A 111 -13.64 -4.91 6.91
C SER A 111 -14.54 -6.14 6.86
N THR A 112 -14.06 -7.27 6.30
CA THR A 112 -14.79 -8.56 6.33
C THR A 112 -15.10 -9.01 7.76
N PHE A 113 -14.19 -8.75 8.71
CA PHE A 113 -14.40 -9.04 10.14
C PHE A 113 -15.17 -7.95 10.90
N GLY A 114 -15.66 -6.89 10.23
CA GLY A 114 -16.40 -5.79 10.87
C GLY A 114 -15.54 -4.79 11.68
N ASN A 115 -14.21 -4.81 11.49
CA ASN A 115 -13.24 -4.00 12.22
C ASN A 115 -12.71 -2.79 11.42
N GLU A 116 -13.40 -2.40 10.34
CA GLU A 116 -12.97 -1.37 9.40
C GLU A 116 -12.53 -0.06 10.06
N ILE A 117 -13.33 0.48 10.99
CA ILE A 117 -13.03 1.76 11.64
C ILE A 117 -11.69 1.70 12.39
N LYS A 118 -11.44 0.59 13.09
CA LYS A 118 -10.19 0.38 13.82
C LYS A 118 -9.02 0.23 12.86
N ALA A 119 -9.20 -0.53 11.77
CA ALA A 119 -8.18 -0.73 10.74
C ALA A 119 -7.82 0.58 10.03
N ARG A 120 -8.83 1.37 9.62
CA ARG A 120 -8.69 2.71 9.04
C ARG A 120 -7.82 3.61 9.93
N GLY A 121 -8.08 3.63 11.24
CA GLY A 121 -7.26 4.38 12.20
C GLY A 121 -5.80 3.92 12.26
N LYS A 122 -5.55 2.61 12.14
CA LYS A 122 -4.18 2.04 12.14
C LYS A 122 -3.42 2.32 10.86
N ILE A 123 -4.07 2.24 9.69
CA ILE A 123 -3.40 2.42 8.39
C ILE A 123 -3.09 3.90 8.10
N TYR A 124 -3.90 4.83 8.61
CA TYR A 124 -3.77 6.27 8.34
C TYR A 124 -2.35 6.82 8.55
N PRO A 125 -1.69 6.63 9.71
CA PRO A 125 -0.32 7.12 9.89
C PRO A 125 0.67 6.49 8.90
N CYS A 126 0.51 5.21 8.56
CA CYS A 126 1.40 4.49 7.64
C CYS A 126 1.31 5.08 6.23
N VAL A 127 0.09 5.22 5.72
CA VAL A 127 -0.16 5.80 4.41
C VAL A 127 0.32 7.23 4.34
N LYS A 128 0.02 8.04 5.37
CA LYS A 128 0.48 9.43 5.44
C LYS A 128 2.01 9.52 5.31
N GLU A 129 2.73 8.62 5.94
CA GLU A 129 4.19 8.56 5.84
C GLU A 129 4.66 8.12 4.45
N ILE A 130 4.00 7.15 3.81
CA ILE A 130 4.31 6.75 2.42
C ILE A 130 4.09 7.93 1.45
N ILE A 131 2.98 8.67 1.57
CA ILE A 131 2.73 9.87 0.75
C ILE A 131 3.78 10.95 1.01
N ARG A 132 4.25 11.10 2.26
CA ARG A 132 5.34 12.04 2.57
C ARG A 132 6.64 11.62 1.90
N LEU A 133 6.96 10.33 1.91
CA LEU A 133 8.15 9.76 1.30
C LEU A 133 8.09 9.80 -0.23
N SER A 134 6.92 9.60 -0.84
CA SER A 134 6.75 9.59 -2.30
C SER A 134 7.09 10.91 -2.96
N LYS A 135 6.92 12.03 -2.24
CA LYS A 135 7.36 13.36 -2.69
C LYS A 135 8.84 13.36 -3.09
N VAL A 136 9.70 12.81 -2.22
CA VAL A 136 11.17 12.88 -2.38
C VAL A 136 11.77 11.64 -3.04
N LYS A 137 11.21 10.46 -2.78
CA LYS A 137 11.75 9.17 -3.26
C LYS A 137 11.20 8.72 -4.61
N LYS A 138 10.27 9.48 -5.21
CA LYS A 138 9.61 9.14 -6.48
C LYS A 138 8.92 7.76 -6.44
N ILE A 139 8.37 7.42 -5.29
CA ILE A 139 7.52 6.25 -5.10
C ILE A 139 6.16 6.55 -5.74
N SER A 140 5.63 5.66 -6.58
CA SER A 140 4.27 5.83 -7.07
C SER A 140 3.26 5.50 -5.98
N ILE A 141 2.22 6.32 -5.84
CA ILE A 141 1.14 6.12 -4.87
C ILE A 141 -0.22 5.90 -5.54
N SER A 142 -0.27 5.70 -6.86
CA SER A 142 -1.54 5.51 -7.58
C SER A 142 -2.31 4.27 -7.11
N ARG A 143 -1.58 3.22 -6.71
CA ARG A 143 -2.14 2.01 -6.06
C ARG A 143 -2.89 2.28 -4.75
N PHE A 144 -2.82 3.48 -4.19
CA PHE A 144 -3.52 3.86 -2.98
C PHE A 144 -4.85 4.58 -3.25
N TYR A 145 -5.07 5.11 -4.45
CA TYR A 145 -6.21 6.00 -4.74
C TYR A 145 -7.58 5.34 -4.61
N TRP A 146 -7.66 4.01 -4.68
CA TRP A 146 -8.88 3.23 -4.39
C TRP A 146 -9.46 3.55 -3.00
N ILE A 147 -8.65 3.92 -2.00
CA ILE A 147 -9.20 4.24 -0.68
C ILE A 147 -10.08 5.51 -0.72
N ILE A 148 -9.79 6.41 -1.65
CA ILE A 148 -10.54 7.64 -1.83
C ILE A 148 -11.68 7.38 -2.83
N ASP A 149 -11.37 6.74 -3.96
CA ASP A 149 -12.36 6.53 -5.03
C ASP A 149 -13.42 5.47 -4.68
N GLU A 150 -13.02 4.35 -4.06
CA GLU A 150 -13.91 3.25 -3.71
C GLU A 150 -14.41 3.36 -2.25
N MET A 151 -13.49 3.54 -1.29
CA MET A 151 -13.85 3.53 0.14
C MET A 151 -14.33 4.87 0.69
N LYS A 152 -14.20 5.96 -0.07
CA LYS A 152 -14.62 7.33 0.32
C LYS A 152 -13.95 7.84 1.61
N TYR A 153 -12.67 7.53 1.80
CA TYR A 153 -11.90 8.04 2.93
C TYR A 153 -11.34 9.43 2.62
N ASP A 154 -12.18 10.45 2.78
CA ASP A 154 -11.88 11.83 2.38
C ASP A 154 -10.72 12.49 3.18
N GLU A 155 -10.34 11.95 4.33
CA GLU A 155 -9.21 12.45 5.14
C GLU A 155 -7.86 12.38 4.42
N TYR A 156 -7.76 11.59 3.35
CA TYR A 156 -6.56 11.51 2.52
C TYR A 156 -6.55 12.56 1.40
N ILE A 157 -7.69 13.18 1.04
CA ILE A 157 -7.76 14.18 -0.03
C ILE A 157 -6.77 15.34 0.21
N PRO A 158 -6.67 15.95 1.41
CA PRO A 158 -5.69 17.00 1.66
C PRO A 158 -4.24 16.54 1.45
N LEU A 159 -3.93 15.27 1.75
CA LEU A 159 -2.60 14.71 1.57
C LEU A 159 -2.26 14.54 0.08
N ILE A 160 -3.23 14.14 -0.75
CA ILE A 160 -3.03 14.03 -2.21
C ILE A 160 -2.90 15.41 -2.86
N LYS A 161 -3.67 16.41 -2.41
CA LYS A 161 -3.51 17.80 -2.86
C LYS A 161 -2.11 18.33 -2.57
N ASP A 162 -1.63 18.14 -1.35
CA ASP A 162 -0.29 18.53 -0.91
C ASP A 162 0.81 17.75 -1.66
N TYR A 163 0.58 16.47 -1.97
CA TYR A 163 1.45 15.68 -2.85
C TYR A 163 1.52 16.26 -4.27
N LEU A 164 0.38 16.50 -4.92
CA LEU A 164 0.33 17.03 -6.27
C LEU A 164 0.97 18.42 -6.36
N MET A 165 0.71 19.29 -5.38
CA MET A 165 1.35 20.61 -5.29
C MET A 165 2.88 20.53 -5.22
N TYR A 166 3.42 19.48 -4.62
CA TYR A 166 4.86 19.28 -4.50
C TYR A 166 5.47 18.78 -5.83
N ILE A 167 4.87 17.77 -6.45
CA ILE A 167 5.48 17.08 -7.60
C ILE A 167 5.27 17.81 -8.92
N ILE A 168 4.31 18.74 -9.01
CA ILE A 168 3.96 19.42 -10.28
C ILE A 168 5.13 20.18 -10.91
N HIS A 169 6.13 20.57 -10.11
CA HIS A 169 7.33 21.26 -10.59
C HIS A 169 8.38 20.32 -11.23
N ASP A 170 8.28 18.99 -11.02
CA ASP A 170 9.18 17.98 -11.60
C ASP A 170 8.46 17.17 -12.71
N TYR A 171 7.62 17.84 -13.51
CA TYR A 171 6.70 17.16 -14.44
C TYR A 171 7.40 16.29 -15.50
N ASN A 172 8.63 16.61 -15.90
CA ASN A 172 9.40 15.80 -16.84
C ASN A 172 9.72 14.40 -16.30
N ASN A 173 9.89 14.26 -14.98
CA ASN A 173 10.21 12.99 -14.34
C ASN A 173 9.03 12.38 -13.58
N ARG A 174 7.92 13.12 -13.44
CA ARG A 174 6.75 12.75 -12.61
C ARG A 174 5.45 12.76 -13.40
N TYR A 175 5.52 12.64 -14.74
CA TYR A 175 4.37 12.72 -15.62
C TYR A 175 3.20 11.84 -15.17
N TRP A 176 3.45 10.55 -14.94
CA TRP A 176 2.41 9.60 -14.54
C TRP A 176 1.85 9.87 -13.14
N ASP A 177 2.70 10.26 -12.19
CA ASP A 177 2.22 10.61 -10.84
C ASP A 177 1.34 11.86 -10.85
N ILE A 178 1.68 12.86 -11.67
CA ILE A 178 0.85 14.06 -11.87
C ILE A 178 -0.45 13.69 -12.56
N TYR A 179 -0.38 12.87 -13.61
CA TYR A 179 -1.56 12.39 -14.33
C TYR A 179 -2.53 11.66 -13.39
N ASP A 180 -2.05 10.67 -12.64
CA ASP A 180 -2.89 9.84 -11.75
C ASP A 180 -3.50 10.70 -10.63
N ALA A 181 -2.69 11.53 -9.96
CA ALA A 181 -3.15 12.38 -8.87
C ALA A 181 -4.17 13.43 -9.35
N SER A 182 -3.93 14.02 -10.52
CA SER A 182 -4.84 14.99 -11.13
C SER A 182 -6.12 14.32 -11.61
N THR A 183 -6.06 13.11 -12.16
CA THR A 183 -7.25 12.33 -12.54
C THR A 183 -8.15 12.08 -11.35
N LEU A 184 -7.59 11.64 -10.22
CA LEU A 184 -8.34 11.46 -8.99
C LEU A 184 -8.95 12.80 -8.51
N LEU A 185 -8.13 13.84 -8.41
CA LEU A 185 -8.56 15.12 -7.86
C LEU A 185 -9.51 15.89 -8.79
N LEU A 186 -9.49 15.65 -10.10
CA LEU A 186 -10.48 16.21 -11.02
C LEU A 186 -11.88 15.70 -10.65
N LYS A 187 -12.03 14.41 -10.34
CA LYS A 187 -13.32 13.84 -9.91
C LYS A 187 -13.85 14.45 -8.59
N LEU A 188 -12.95 14.90 -7.71
CA LEU A 188 -13.28 15.27 -6.32
C LEU A 188 -13.30 16.79 -6.09
N ASP A 189 -12.35 17.51 -6.68
CA ASP A 189 -12.18 18.96 -6.62
C ASP A 189 -11.52 19.48 -7.91
N PRO A 190 -12.28 19.57 -9.02
CA PRO A 190 -11.72 20.02 -10.30
C PRO A 190 -11.19 21.45 -10.24
N LYS A 191 -11.79 22.31 -9.41
CA LYS A 191 -11.36 23.70 -9.25
C LYS A 191 -9.93 23.78 -8.73
N PHE A 192 -9.58 22.98 -7.72
CA PHE A 192 -8.22 22.91 -7.22
C PHE A 192 -7.21 22.55 -8.30
N VAL A 193 -7.50 21.52 -9.11
CA VAL A 193 -6.57 21.05 -10.16
C VAL A 193 -6.37 22.13 -11.23
N ILE A 194 -7.45 22.77 -11.69
CA ILE A 194 -7.40 23.84 -12.70
C ILE A 194 -6.57 25.03 -12.19
N GLU A 195 -6.82 25.49 -10.96
CA GLU A 195 -6.06 26.59 -10.35
C GLU A 195 -4.57 26.23 -10.19
N LEU A 196 -4.28 24.98 -9.79
CA LEU A 196 -2.93 24.47 -9.63
C LEU A 196 -2.15 24.38 -10.96
N PHE A 197 -2.80 23.98 -12.05
CA PHE A 197 -2.16 23.94 -13.37
C PHE A 197 -1.91 25.35 -13.92
N ASN A 198 -2.92 26.22 -13.84
CA ASN A 198 -2.82 27.60 -14.30
C ASN A 198 -1.69 28.37 -13.60
N ARG A 199 -1.56 28.27 -12.27
CA ARG A 199 -0.49 28.94 -11.52
C ARG A 199 0.92 28.44 -11.86
N ASN A 200 1.03 27.26 -12.47
CA ASN A 200 2.28 26.64 -12.89
C ASN A 200 2.54 26.77 -14.40
N ASN A 201 1.71 27.52 -15.14
CA ASN A 201 1.76 27.64 -16.60
C ASN A 201 1.68 26.29 -17.33
N LEU A 202 0.88 25.36 -16.80
CA LEU A 202 0.63 24.06 -17.40
C LEU A 202 -0.81 23.98 -17.92
N LEU A 203 -1.02 23.21 -18.99
CA LEU A 203 -2.34 22.87 -19.50
C LEU A 203 -2.70 21.45 -19.11
N LEU A 204 -3.98 21.18 -18.83
CA LEU A 204 -4.45 19.80 -18.59
C LEU A 204 -4.13 18.87 -19.77
N SER A 205 -4.20 19.40 -21.01
CA SER A 205 -3.88 18.68 -22.23
C SER A 205 -2.43 18.20 -22.31
N ASP A 206 -1.50 18.85 -21.61
CA ASP A 206 -0.09 18.41 -21.55
C ASP A 206 0.00 17.01 -20.94
N PHE A 207 -0.97 16.63 -20.12
CA PHE A 207 -1.07 15.34 -19.45
C PHE A 207 -2.20 14.46 -20.02
N LYS A 208 -2.76 14.80 -21.20
CA LYS A 208 -3.93 14.10 -21.77
C LYS A 208 -5.15 14.09 -20.83
N LEU A 209 -5.30 15.13 -20.02
CA LEU A 209 -6.45 15.33 -19.14
C LEU A 209 -7.44 16.30 -19.76
N SER A 210 -8.73 16.06 -19.54
CA SER A 210 -9.79 16.99 -19.91
C SER A 210 -10.85 17.11 -18.79
N ILE A 211 -11.58 18.23 -18.77
CA ILE A 211 -12.72 18.41 -17.85
C ILE A 211 -13.89 17.49 -18.24
N SER A 212 -13.94 17.04 -19.49
CA SER A 212 -14.94 16.09 -19.99
C SER A 212 -14.78 14.66 -19.45
N ASP A 213 -13.66 14.34 -18.79
CA ASP A 213 -13.43 13.03 -18.17
C ASP A 213 -14.06 12.90 -16.77
N LEU A 214 -14.87 13.89 -16.36
CA LEU A 214 -15.63 13.85 -15.11
C LEU A 214 -16.90 12.99 -15.31
N PRO A 215 -17.20 12.02 -14.43
CA PRO A 215 -18.53 11.43 -14.42
C PRO A 215 -19.54 12.56 -14.17
N ASN A 216 -20.54 12.67 -15.04
CA ASN A 216 -21.65 13.60 -14.84
C ASN A 216 -22.30 13.29 -13.47
N ASN A 217 -22.25 14.24 -12.54
CA ASN A 217 -23.05 14.21 -11.33
C ASN A 217 -24.55 14.22 -11.65
#